data_AF-A0A950V461-F1
#
_entry.id   AF-A0A950V461-F1
#
_cell.length_a   1.000
_cell.length_b   1.000
_cell.length_c   1.000
_cell.angle_alpha   90.00
_cell.angle_beta   90.00
_cell.angle_gamma   90.00
#
_symmetry.space_group_name_H-M   'P 1'
#
loop_
_entity.id
_entity.type
_entity.pdbx_description
1 polymer ?
#
loop_
_entity_poly.entity_id
_entity_poly.type
_entity_poly.pdbx_seq_one_letter_code
_entity_poly.pdbx_strand_id
1 'polypeptide(L)'
;VIATRWHMQGVIFGATFLAAVTALPEVTTGLYAIKAGRYELAMSDIIGGNAFLPVLFLFATLLSNKPLLPDAQGPDLYLAALGALLTAVYCVGVILRSQRMLLGAGLDSLLVLALYVIGIGGLFFVK
;
A
#
# COMPACT_ATOMS: atom_id res chain seq x y z
N VAL A 1 14.73 -2.98 -16.53
CA VAL A 1 14.52 -3.24 -17.98
C VAL A 1 13.26 -2.57 -18.52
N ILE A 2 12.06 -2.84 -17.98
CA ILE A 2 10.81 -2.20 -18.48
C ILE A 2 10.78 -0.70 -18.17
N ALA A 3 11.05 -0.30 -16.93
CA ALA A 3 11.21 1.11 -16.54
C ALA A 3 12.19 1.88 -17.44
N THR A 4 13.34 1.26 -17.75
CA THR A 4 14.38 1.83 -18.62
C THR A 4 13.90 2.05 -20.06
N ARG A 5 13.05 1.15 -20.59
CA ARG A 5 12.44 1.32 -21.92
C ARG A 5 11.40 2.43 -21.98
N TRP A 6 10.76 2.74 -20.85
CA TRP A 6 9.73 3.78 -20.74
C TRP A 6 10.31 5.11 -20.25
N HIS A 7 11.64 5.23 -20.14
CA HIS A 7 12.32 6.40 -19.59
C HIS A 7 11.81 6.82 -18.20
N MET A 8 11.34 5.86 -17.41
CA MET A 8 10.86 6.07 -16.04
C MET A 8 11.90 5.64 -15.02
N GLN A 9 11.95 6.34 -13.88
CA GLN A 9 12.74 5.91 -12.74
C GLN A 9 12.20 4.57 -12.21
N GLY A 10 13.11 3.67 -11.82
CA GLY A 10 12.76 2.33 -11.34
C GLY A 10 11.83 2.36 -10.13
N VAL A 11 12.03 3.31 -9.21
CA VAL A 11 11.21 3.50 -8.01
C VAL A 11 9.78 3.89 -8.36
N ILE A 12 9.59 4.84 -9.28
CA ILE A 12 8.25 5.28 -9.72
C ILE A 12 7.51 4.12 -10.40
N PHE A 13 8.18 3.37 -11.27
CA PHE A 13 7.59 2.20 -11.91
C PHE A 13 7.23 1.10 -10.89
N GLY A 14 8.08 0.89 -9.89
CA GLY A 14 7.83 -0.03 -8.79
C GLY A 14 6.60 0.38 -7.96
N ALA A 15 6.54 1.64 -7.54
CA ALA A 15 5.48 2.19 -6.71
C ALA A 15 4.11 2.25 -7.39
N THR A 16 4.07 2.22 -8.72
CA THR A 16 2.83 2.35 -9.51
C THR A 16 2.46 1.03 -10.19
N PHE A 17 3.20 0.64 -11.23
CA PHE A 17 2.86 -0.52 -12.06
C PHE A 17 3.10 -1.84 -11.33
N LEU A 18 4.26 -2.02 -10.71
CA LEU A 18 4.54 -3.27 -10.01
C LEU A 18 3.59 -3.43 -8.82
N ALA A 19 3.40 -2.38 -8.03
CA ALA A 19 2.45 -2.36 -6.92
C ALA A 19 1.01 -2.65 -7.36
N ALA A 20 0.56 -2.09 -8.49
CA ALA A 20 -0.76 -2.36 -9.04
C ALA A 20 -0.89 -3.85 -9.42
N VAL A 21 0.07 -4.39 -10.17
CA VAL A 21 0.07 -5.80 -10.60
C VAL A 21 0.07 -6.76 -9.41
N THR A 22 0.83 -6.46 -8.36
CA THR A 22 0.85 -7.29 -7.15
C THR A 22 -0.44 -7.22 -6.37
N ALA A 23 -1.20 -6.11 -6.44
CA ALA A 23 -2.47 -5.92 -5.73
C ALA A 23 -3.71 -6.45 -6.49
N LEU A 24 -3.57 -6.81 -7.77
CA LEU A 24 -4.67 -7.33 -8.58
C LEU A 24 -5.33 -8.57 -7.95
N PRO A 25 -4.58 -9.59 -7.49
CA PRO A 25 -5.15 -10.76 -6.82
C PRO A 25 -6.03 -10.38 -5.61
N GLU A 26 -5.54 -9.51 -4.73
CA GLU A 26 -6.23 -9.05 -3.53
C GLU A 26 -7.49 -8.25 -3.86
N VAL A 27 -7.44 -7.43 -4.92
CA VAL A 27 -8.63 -6.72 -5.40
C VAL A 27 -9.68 -7.73 -5.89
N THR A 28 -9.26 -8.76 -6.62
CA THR A 28 -10.20 -9.79 -7.09
C THR A 28 -10.80 -10.58 -5.92
N THR A 29 -10.00 -11.11 -4.99
CA THR A 29 -10.48 -11.86 -3.82
C THR A 29 -11.36 -11.01 -2.91
N GLY A 30 -10.98 -9.75 -2.69
CA GLY A 30 -11.76 -8.78 -1.93
C GLY A 30 -13.12 -8.50 -2.55
N LEU A 31 -13.20 -8.30 -3.87
CA LEU A 31 -14.47 -8.11 -4.58
C LEU A 31 -15.37 -9.35 -4.51
N TYR A 32 -14.80 -10.55 -4.62
CA TYR A 32 -15.55 -11.80 -4.44
C TYR A 32 -16.09 -11.93 -3.00
N ALA A 33 -15.29 -11.61 -1.99
CA ALA A 33 -15.69 -11.65 -0.59
C ALA A 33 -16.83 -10.65 -0.29
N ILE A 34 -16.74 -9.42 -0.82
CA ILE A 34 -17.80 -8.40 -0.72
C ILE A 34 -19.09 -8.89 -1.37
N LYS A 35 -19.02 -9.43 -2.59
CA LYS A 35 -20.20 -9.99 -3.29
C LYS A 35 -20.83 -11.15 -2.55
N ALA A 36 -20.05 -11.92 -1.81
CA ALA A 36 -20.51 -13.00 -0.95
C ALA A 36 -21.03 -12.52 0.42
N GLY A 37 -21.07 -11.21 0.70
CA GLY A 37 -21.46 -10.64 1.99
C GLY A 37 -20.45 -10.85 3.11
N ARG A 38 -19.23 -11.31 2.80
CA ARG A 38 -18.16 -11.64 3.75
C ARG A 38 -17.18 -10.47 3.91
N TYR A 39 -17.68 -9.34 4.41
CA TYR A 39 -16.89 -8.12 4.57
C TYR A 39 -15.70 -8.26 5.52
N GLU A 40 -15.85 -9.06 6.59
CA GLU A 40 -14.76 -9.35 7.52
C GLU A 40 -13.61 -10.08 6.83
N LEU A 41 -13.91 -11.01 5.91
CA LEU A 41 -12.89 -11.70 5.12
C LEU A 41 -12.14 -10.70 4.23
N ALA A 42 -12.88 -9.85 3.50
CA ALA A 42 -12.27 -8.83 2.63
C ALA A 42 -11.34 -7.88 3.40
N MET A 43 -11.75 -7.47 4.61
CA MET A 43 -10.93 -6.63 5.47
C MET A 43 -9.69 -7.35 6.00
N SER A 44 -9.83 -8.61 6.43
CA SER A 44 -8.71 -9.40 6.94
C SER A 44 -7.67 -9.70 5.85
N ASP A 45 -8.11 -9.90 4.60
CA ASP A 45 -7.24 -10.13 3.44
C ASP A 45 -6.40 -8.88 3.14
N ILE A 46 -7.05 -7.71 3.05
CA ILE A 46 -6.37 -6.44 2.74
C ILE A 46 -5.39 -6.04 3.86
N ILE A 47 -5.81 -6.11 5.12
CA ILE A 47 -4.94 -5.73 6.26
C ILE A 47 -3.83 -6.76 6.44
N GLY A 48 -4.18 -8.05 6.43
CA GLY A 48 -3.25 -9.15 6.68
C GLY A 48 -2.19 -9.25 5.60
N GLY A 49 -2.58 -9.18 4.32
CA GLY A 49 -1.65 -9.23 3.18
C GLY A 49 -0.61 -8.12 3.22
N ASN A 50 -1.04 -6.88 3.48
CA ASN A 50 -0.12 -5.74 3.58
C ASN A 50 0.74 -5.77 4.86
N ALA A 51 0.19 -6.19 5.99
CA ALA A 51 0.93 -6.32 7.25
C ALA A 51 1.98 -7.44 7.22
N PHE A 52 1.77 -8.47 6.38
CA PHE A 52 2.71 -9.58 6.25
C PHE A 52 4.01 -9.18 5.53
N LEU A 53 3.98 -8.18 4.64
CA LEU A 53 5.16 -7.74 3.88
C LEU A 53 6.30 -7.21 4.79
N PRO A 54 6.06 -6.27 5.73
CA PRO A 54 7.10 -5.86 6.69
C PRO A 54 7.60 -7.00 7.57
N VAL A 55 6.72 -7.95 7.94
CA VAL A 55 7.11 -9.11 8.75
C VAL A 55 8.08 -10.00 7.97
N LEU A 56 7.79 -10.29 6.70
CA LEU A 56 8.71 -11.03 5.82
C LEU A 56 10.05 -10.31 5.68
N PHE A 57 10.02 -8.98 5.54
CA PHE A 57 11.22 -8.17 5.45
C PHE A 57 12.09 -8.27 6.72
N LEU A 58 11.46 -8.24 7.89
CA LEU A 58 12.13 -8.45 9.18
C LEU A 58 12.77 -9.85 9.24
N PHE A 59 12.03 -10.91 8.91
CA PHE A 59 12.55 -12.28 8.89
C PHE A 59 13.73 -12.44 7.94
N ALA A 60 13.62 -11.90 6.72
CA ALA A 60 14.68 -11.98 5.74
C ALA A 60 15.96 -11.23 6.17
N THR A 61 15.81 -10.13 6.94
CA THR A 61 16.93 -9.39 7.53
C THR A 61 17.63 -10.21 8.61
N LEU A 62 16.86 -10.86 9.49
CA LEU A 62 17.37 -11.74 10.54
C LEU A 62 18.14 -12.94 9.97
N LEU A 63 17.59 -13.58 8.93
CA LEU A 63 18.22 -14.74 8.28
C LEU A 63 19.48 -14.37 7.50
N SER A 64 19.49 -13.22 6.82
CA SER A 64 20.62 -12.78 6.01
C SER A 64 21.75 -12.16 6.85
N ASN A 65 21.47 -11.84 8.12
CA ASN A 65 22.36 -11.14 9.06
C ASN A 65 23.00 -9.87 8.47
N LYS A 66 22.27 -9.24 7.52
CA LYS A 66 22.66 -8.04 6.78
C LYS A 66 21.40 -7.20 6.55
N PRO A 67 21.50 -5.86 6.54
CA PRO A 67 20.41 -5.01 6.12
C PRO A 67 20.00 -5.37 4.68
N LEU A 68 18.70 -5.62 4.46
CA LEU A 68 18.17 -5.88 3.12
C LEU A 68 18.06 -4.62 2.26
N LEU A 69 18.03 -3.45 2.90
CA LEU A 69 18.04 -2.13 2.26
C LEU A 69 19.25 -1.32 2.75
N PRO A 70 20.49 -1.74 2.43
CA PRO A 70 21.69 -1.04 2.89
C PRO A 70 21.85 0.34 2.22
N ASP A 71 21.31 0.49 1.00
CA ASP A 71 21.37 1.70 0.18
C ASP A 71 19.98 2.32 -0.02
N ALA A 72 19.13 2.34 1.01
CA ALA A 72 17.82 3.00 0.92
C ALA A 72 17.98 4.48 0.56
N GLN A 73 17.38 4.90 -0.55
CA GLN A 73 17.45 6.27 -1.04
C GLN A 73 16.25 7.08 -0.53
N GLY A 74 16.29 8.41 -0.72
CA GLY A 74 15.20 9.32 -0.33
C GLY A 74 13.81 8.87 -0.80
N PRO A 75 13.64 8.42 -2.06
CA PRO A 75 12.37 7.89 -2.56
C PRO A 75 11.88 6.63 -1.84
N ASP A 76 12.79 5.73 -1.43
CA ASP A 76 12.42 4.50 -0.73
C ASP A 76 11.87 4.82 0.68
N LEU A 77 12.55 5.73 1.38
CA LEU A 77 12.11 6.20 2.69
C LEU A 77 10.77 6.95 2.59
N TYR A 78 10.59 7.76 1.54
CA TYR A 78 9.33 8.46 1.29
C TYR A 78 8.17 7.50 1.09
N LEU A 79 8.34 6.46 0.27
CA LEU A 79 7.31 5.44 0.05
C LEU A 79 7.00 4.63 1.31
N ALA A 80 8.02 4.28 2.10
CA ALA A 80 7.83 3.60 3.37
C ALA A 80 7.04 4.47 4.36
N ALA A 81 7.38 5.75 4.48
CA ALA A 81 6.68 6.71 5.33
C ALA A 81 5.23 6.93 4.86
N LEU A 82 5.01 7.05 3.55
CA LEU A 82 3.67 7.15 2.97
C LEU A 82 2.84 5.91 3.27
N GLY A 83 3.39 4.70 3.08
CA GLY A 83 2.73 3.45 3.41
C GLY A 83 2.35 3.34 4.88
N ALA A 84 3.24 3.74 5.78
CA ALA A 84 2.99 3.79 7.22
C ALA A 84 1.87 4.79 7.58
N LEU A 85 1.90 5.99 6.98
CA LEU A 85 0.87 7.01 7.17
C LEU A 85 -0.51 6.50 6.73
N LEU A 86 -0.61 5.94 5.51
CA LEU A 86 -1.86 5.42 4.97
C LEU A 86 -2.42 4.30 5.84
N THR A 87 -1.55 3.40 6.32
CA THR A 87 -1.93 2.31 7.22
C THR A 87 -2.44 2.86 8.56
N ALA A 88 -1.78 3.87 9.14
CA ALA A 88 -2.20 4.48 10.40
C ALA A 88 -3.58 5.14 10.27
N VAL A 89 -3.80 5.92 9.20
CA VAL A 89 -5.10 6.54 8.90
C VAL A 89 -6.18 5.48 8.73
N TYR A 90 -5.87 4.39 8.02
CA TYR A 90 -6.81 3.29 7.83
C TYR A 90 -7.18 2.60 9.15
N CYS A 91 -6.19 2.30 10.00
CA CYS A 91 -6.42 1.75 11.34
C CYS A 91 -7.30 2.67 12.20
N VAL A 92 -7.06 3.98 12.14
CA VAL A 92 -7.90 4.97 12.83
C VAL A 92 -9.34 4.93 12.30
N GLY A 93 -9.54 4.86 10.99
CA GLY A 93 -10.87 4.72 10.39
C GLY A 93 -11.60 3.46 10.84
N VAL A 94 -10.89 2.32 10.91
CA VAL A 94 -11.44 1.05 11.42
C VAL A 94 -11.84 1.15 12.90
N ILE A 95 -11.03 1.80 13.74
CA ILE A 95 -11.30 1.97 15.18
C ILE A 95 -12.46 2.94 15.42
N LEU A 96 -12.46 4.09 14.73
CA LEU A 96 -13.46 5.14 14.90
C LEU A 96 -14.83 4.74 14.32
N ARG A 97 -14.90 3.67 13.52
CA ARG A 97 -16.14 3.14 12.89
C ARG A 97 -17.03 4.27 12.37
N SER A 98 -16.46 5.17 11.57
CA SER A 98 -17.22 6.30 11.02
C SER A 98 -18.31 5.77 10.08
N GLN A 99 -19.57 5.85 10.50
CA GLN A 99 -20.73 5.42 9.69
C GLN A 99 -21.06 6.43 8.55
N ARG A 100 -20.18 7.40 8.29
CA ARG A 100 -20.40 8.41 7.26
C ARG A 100 -19.98 7.85 5.91
N MET A 101 -20.97 7.59 5.08
CA MET A 101 -20.82 7.17 3.69
C MET A 101 -20.95 8.40 2.79
N LEU A 102 -19.97 8.61 1.91
CA LEU A 102 -20.02 9.60 0.84
C LEU A 102 -19.70 8.87 -0.47
N LEU A 103 -20.50 9.05 -1.53
CA LEU A 103 -20.35 8.32 -2.80
C LEU A 103 -20.40 6.78 -2.70
N GLY A 104 -21.02 6.23 -1.64
CA GLY A 104 -21.06 4.78 -1.41
C GLY A 104 -19.77 4.19 -0.83
N ALA A 105 -18.77 5.02 -0.50
CA ALA A 105 -17.56 4.65 0.22
C ALA A 105 -17.52 5.31 1.61
N GLY A 106 -16.85 4.68 2.58
CA GLY A 106 -16.59 5.30 3.88
C GLY A 106 -15.68 6.53 3.70
N LEU A 107 -15.94 7.60 4.45
CA LEU A 107 -15.09 8.81 4.43
C LEU A 107 -13.61 8.47 4.67
N ASP A 108 -13.34 7.48 5.52
CA ASP A 108 -11.99 7.02 5.82
C ASP A 108 -11.30 6.42 4.57
N SER A 109 -12.02 5.64 3.77
CA SER A 109 -11.50 5.09 2.50
C SER A 109 -11.24 6.18 1.46
N LEU A 110 -12.10 7.19 1.38
CA LEU A 110 -11.90 8.35 0.51
C LEU A 110 -10.68 9.17 0.92
N LEU A 111 -10.47 9.33 2.23
CA LEU A 111 -9.34 10.06 2.76
C LEU A 111 -8.02 9.32 2.48
N VAL A 112 -7.98 8.00 2.68
CA VAL A 112 -6.81 7.17 2.31
C VAL A 112 -6.54 7.26 0.81
N LEU A 113 -7.57 7.20 -0.03
CA LEU A 113 -7.42 7.34 -1.48
C LEU A 113 -6.85 8.71 -1.87
N ALA A 114 -7.36 9.79 -1.28
CA ALA A 114 -6.87 11.14 -1.53
C ALA A 114 -5.40 11.29 -1.11
N LEU A 115 -5.04 10.81 0.09
CA LEU A 115 -3.66 10.82 0.57
C LEU A 115 -2.73 9.98 -0.31
N TYR A 116 -3.19 8.83 -0.81
CA TYR A 116 -2.42 7.99 -1.72
C TYR A 116 -2.12 8.72 -3.03
N VAL A 117 -3.13 9.34 -3.66
CA VAL A 117 -2.95 10.10 -4.92
C VAL A 117 -2.01 11.29 -4.72
N ILE A 118 -2.18 12.04 -3.61
CA ILE A 118 -1.31 13.16 -3.27
C ILE A 118 0.12 12.68 -3.00
N GLY A 119 0.29 11.58 -2.26
CA GLY A 119 1.60 11.02 -1.92
C GLY A 119 2.34 10.49 -3.15
N ILE A 120 1.66 9.76 -4.03
CA ILE A 120 2.24 9.34 -5.33
C ILE A 120 2.60 10.57 -6.18
N GLY A 121 1.77 11.62 -6.18
CA GLY A 121 2.10 12.89 -6.83
C GLY A 121 3.34 13.58 -6.24
N GLY A 122 3.50 13.52 -4.91
CA GLY A 122 4.65 14.05 -4.19
C GLY A 122 5.95 13.32 -4.51
N LEU A 123 5.89 12.02 -4.83
CA LEU A 123 7.06 11.23 -5.23
C LEU A 123 7.78 11.82 -6.45
N PHE A 124 7.07 12.47 -7.38
CA PHE A 124 7.68 13.12 -8.54
C PHE A 124 8.56 14.33 -8.18
N PHE A 125 8.40 14.90 -6.99
CA PHE A 125 9.20 16.03 -6.50
C PHE A 125 10.38 15.58 -5.63
N VAL A 126 10.40 14.33 -5.18
CA VAL A 126 11.50 13.75 -4.39
C VAL A 126 12.57 13.25 -5.36
N LYS A 127 13.76 13.86 -5.31
CA LYS A 127 14.94 13.45 -6.09
C LYS A 127 15.72 12.36 -5.39
#